data_AF-A0A9P1MEF8-F1
#
_entry.id   AF-A0A9P1MEF8-F1
#
_cell.length_a   1.000
_cell.length_b   1.000
_cell.length_c   1.000
_cell.angle_alpha   90.00
_cell.angle_beta   90.00
_cell.angle_gamma   90.00
#
_symmetry.space_group_name_H-M   'P 1'
#
loop_
_entity.id
_entity.type
_entity.pdbx_description
1 polymer ?
#
loop_
_entity_poly.entity_id
_entity_poly.type
_entity_poly.pdbx_seq_one_letter_code
_entity_poly.pdbx_strand_id
1 'polypeptide(L)'
;SATLCFAASPLQCQFGEIYRECATCEPTCAEPNPICAQVCRPAACQCAPGLVRHRGRCIQPSLCQAPITQCGINEVYNECGSMCEPQCNMILGVVVRPQGCITVCRAGCECAAGHVRINGVCLSETICRRYF
;
A
#
# COMPACT_ATOMS: atom_id res chain seq x y z
N SER A 1 -17.32 12.87 51.49
CA SER A 1 -17.62 13.05 50.06
C SER A 1 -16.85 12.03 49.25
N ALA A 2 -17.55 11.08 48.63
CA ALA A 2 -16.94 10.06 47.78
C ALA A 2 -16.93 10.57 46.34
N THR A 3 -15.74 10.90 45.83
CA THR A 3 -15.55 11.29 44.44
C THR A 3 -15.81 10.08 43.56
N LEU A 4 -16.81 10.21 42.69
CA LEU A 4 -17.21 9.20 41.70
C LEU A 4 -15.99 8.82 40.84
N CYS A 5 -15.56 7.57 40.96
CA CYS A 5 -14.62 6.97 40.03
C CYS A 5 -15.35 6.83 38.69
N PHE A 6 -14.96 7.62 37.69
CA PHE A 6 -15.44 7.42 36.32
C PHE A 6 -14.90 6.06 35.85
N ALA A 7 -15.73 5.03 35.98
CA ALA A 7 -15.51 3.76 35.31
C ALA A 7 -15.42 4.07 33.80
N ALA A 8 -14.22 3.94 33.25
CA ALA A 8 -14.02 3.99 31.80
C ALA A 8 -14.97 2.95 31.20
N SER A 9 -15.92 3.43 30.39
CA SER A 9 -16.83 2.60 29.60
C SER A 9 -16.04 1.46 28.91
N PRO A 10 -16.58 0.23 28.83
CA PRO A 10 -15.93 -0.83 28.06
C PRO A 10 -15.67 -0.27 26.66
N LEU A 11 -14.43 -0.38 26.16
CA LEU A 11 -14.04 0.12 24.84
C LEU A 11 -15.04 -0.41 23.79
N GLN A 12 -16.04 0.41 23.43
CA GLN A 12 -17.00 0.07 22.39
C GLN A 12 -16.31 0.30 21.06
N CYS A 13 -15.87 -0.79 20.46
CA CYS A 13 -15.29 -0.78 19.14
C CYS A 13 -16.35 -0.38 18.10
N GLN A 14 -15.89 0.16 16.97
CA GLN A 14 -16.78 0.56 15.89
C GLN A 14 -17.38 -0.66 15.18
N PHE A 15 -18.36 -0.44 14.32
CA PHE A 15 -18.96 -1.52 13.53
C PHE A 15 -17.90 -2.26 12.70
N GLY A 16 -17.89 -3.59 12.82
CA GLY A 16 -16.91 -4.46 12.14
C GLY A 16 -15.57 -4.57 12.86
N GLU A 17 -15.42 -4.01 14.07
CA GLU A 17 -14.24 -4.16 14.91
C GLU A 17 -14.51 -5.07 16.11
N ILE A 18 -13.46 -5.74 16.58
CA ILE A 18 -13.40 -6.53 17.80
C ILE A 18 -12.35 -5.94 18.73
N TYR A 19 -12.66 -5.88 20.02
CA TYR A 19 -11.67 -5.50 21.02
C TYR A 19 -10.67 -6.64 21.20
N ARG A 20 -9.38 -6.32 21.10
CA ARG A 20 -8.30 -7.25 21.42
C ARG A 20 -7.44 -6.66 22.51
N GLU A 21 -7.28 -7.40 23.61
CA GLU A 21 -6.33 -7.06 24.68
C GLU A 21 -4.88 -7.10 24.17
N CYS A 22 -4.60 -8.04 23.25
CA CYS A 22 -3.33 -8.20 22.59
C CYS A 22 -3.52 -7.95 21.09
N ALA A 23 -3.28 -6.70 20.66
CA ALA A 23 -3.50 -6.32 19.27
C ALA A 23 -2.40 -6.87 18.35
N THR A 24 -2.74 -7.14 17.09
CA THR A 24 -1.81 -7.59 16.04
C THR A 24 -1.66 -6.54 14.95
N CYS A 25 -0.98 -6.85 13.83
CA CYS A 25 -1.14 -6.04 12.62
C CYS A 25 -2.51 -6.34 11.96
N GLU A 26 -3.07 -5.38 11.22
CA GLU A 26 -4.37 -5.51 10.54
C GLU A 26 -4.18 -5.39 9.03
N PRO A 27 -4.88 -6.19 8.22
CA PRO A 27 -4.87 -6.03 6.78
C PRO A 27 -5.60 -4.73 6.38
N THR A 28 -5.14 -4.10 5.31
CA THR A 28 -5.73 -2.87 4.76
C THR A 28 -6.07 -3.09 3.29
N CYS A 29 -6.86 -2.19 2.67
CA CYS A 29 -7.04 -2.28 1.21
C CYS A 29 -5.73 -2.10 0.42
N ALA A 30 -4.73 -1.41 0.97
CA ALA A 30 -3.43 -1.23 0.31
C ALA A 30 -2.49 -2.43 0.52
N GLU A 31 -2.68 -3.16 1.61
CA GLU A 31 -1.92 -4.36 1.98
C GLU A 31 -2.86 -5.40 2.59
N PRO A 32 -3.54 -6.23 1.75
CA PRO A 32 -4.51 -7.21 2.24
C PRO A 32 -3.88 -8.38 3.00
N ASN A 33 -2.59 -8.66 2.76
CA ASN A 33 -1.85 -9.78 3.33
C ASN A 33 -0.56 -9.31 4.04
N PRO A 34 -0.64 -8.52 5.12
CA PRO A 34 0.54 -8.02 5.81
C PRO A 34 1.26 -9.15 6.56
N ILE A 35 2.59 -9.10 6.58
CA ILE A 35 3.39 -10.00 7.42
C ILE A 35 3.35 -9.47 8.86
N CYS A 36 2.54 -10.06 9.72
CA CYS A 36 2.49 -9.69 11.14
C CYS A 36 3.56 -10.40 11.95
N ALA A 37 4.43 -9.63 12.62
CA ALA A 37 5.24 -10.15 13.71
C ALA A 37 4.33 -10.67 14.84
N GLN A 38 4.71 -11.78 15.48
CA GLN A 38 3.99 -12.36 16.62
C GLN A 38 4.30 -11.59 17.92
N VAL A 39 4.10 -10.27 17.89
CA VAL A 39 4.35 -9.37 19.02
C VAL A 39 3.03 -8.81 19.50
N CYS A 40 2.82 -8.90 20.82
CA CYS A 40 1.65 -8.34 21.45
C CYS A 40 1.71 -6.80 21.46
N ARG A 41 0.81 -6.15 20.73
CA ARG A 41 0.65 -4.69 20.76
C ARG A 41 -0.38 -4.29 21.83
N PRO A 42 -0.35 -3.03 22.30
CA PRO A 42 -1.33 -2.52 23.24
C PRO A 42 -2.77 -2.81 22.80
N ALA A 43 -3.64 -3.01 23.78
CA ALA A 43 -5.04 -3.33 23.51
C ALA A 43 -5.70 -2.30 22.59
N ALA A 44 -6.40 -2.77 21.57
CA ALA A 44 -7.02 -1.93 20.56
C ALA A 44 -8.26 -2.59 19.95
N CYS A 45 -9.12 -1.77 19.35
CA CYS A 45 -10.17 -2.23 18.46
C CYS A 45 -9.58 -2.53 17.09
N GLN A 46 -9.74 -3.77 16.62
CA GLN A 46 -9.20 -4.24 15.35
C GLN A 46 -10.30 -4.80 14.47
N CYS A 47 -10.16 -4.70 13.16
CA CYS A 47 -11.10 -5.30 12.22
C CYS A 47 -11.32 -6.78 12.52
N ALA A 48 -12.58 -7.19 12.51
CA ALA A 48 -12.95 -8.58 12.66
C ALA A 48 -12.27 -9.45 11.58
N PRO A 49 -11.99 -10.74 11.86
CA PRO A 49 -11.39 -11.64 10.87
C PRO A 49 -12.11 -11.60 9.51
N GLY A 50 -11.34 -11.49 8.43
CA GLY A 50 -11.86 -11.41 7.06
C GLY A 50 -12.24 -10.00 6.59
N LEU A 51 -12.16 -8.98 7.44
CA LEU A 51 -12.30 -7.58 7.07
C LEU A 51 -10.95 -6.89 6.92
N VAL A 52 -10.91 -5.83 6.12
CA VAL A 52 -9.72 -4.97 5.94
C VAL A 52 -10.04 -3.55 6.36
N ARG A 53 -9.03 -2.85 6.90
CA ARG A 53 -9.17 -1.45 7.29
C ARG A 53 -8.99 -0.54 6.07
N HIS A 54 -9.97 0.34 5.87
CA HIS A 54 -9.95 1.36 4.82
C HIS A 54 -10.58 2.66 5.33
N ARG A 55 -9.81 3.75 5.31
CA ARG A 55 -10.27 5.09 5.75
C ARG A 55 -10.95 5.07 7.12
N GLY A 56 -10.34 4.37 8.07
CA GLY A 56 -10.84 4.25 9.44
C GLY A 56 -12.01 3.27 9.64
N ARG A 57 -12.48 2.58 8.60
CA ARG A 57 -13.58 1.61 8.69
C ARG A 57 -13.13 0.21 8.32
N CYS A 58 -13.76 -0.80 8.90
CA CYS A 58 -13.58 -2.19 8.51
C CYS A 58 -14.60 -2.55 7.43
N ILE A 59 -14.12 -2.95 6.26
CA ILE A 59 -14.95 -3.29 5.10
C ILE A 59 -14.58 -4.68 4.58
N GLN A 60 -15.46 -5.26 3.75
CA GLN A 60 -15.11 -6.47 3.02
C GLN A 60 -13.99 -6.18 2.00
N PRO A 61 -13.03 -7.09 1.80
CA PRO A 61 -11.97 -6.92 0.79
C PRO A 61 -12.50 -6.61 -0.61
N SER A 62 -13.67 -7.16 -0.96
CA SER A 62 -14.37 -6.90 -2.24
C SER A 62 -14.84 -5.45 -2.42
N LEU A 63 -14.98 -4.70 -1.31
CA LEU A 63 -15.37 -3.30 -1.30
C LEU A 63 -14.17 -2.36 -1.31
N CYS A 64 -12.94 -2.89 -1.23
CA CYS A 64 -11.79 -2.10 -1.66
C CYS A 64 -12.07 -1.66 -3.09
N GLN A 65 -11.95 -0.36 -3.38
CA GLN A 65 -11.84 0.08 -4.77
C GLN A 65 -10.83 -0.84 -5.41
N ALA A 66 -11.24 -1.52 -6.49
CA ALA A 66 -10.45 -2.59 -7.07
C ALA A 66 -9.00 -2.11 -7.13
N PRO A 67 -8.01 -2.97 -6.76
CA PRO A 67 -6.62 -2.64 -7.03
C PRO A 67 -6.57 -2.17 -8.49
N ILE A 68 -5.75 -1.16 -8.78
CA ILE A 68 -5.68 -0.57 -10.12
C ILE A 68 -5.34 -1.68 -11.12
N THR A 69 -6.36 -2.37 -11.65
CA THR A 69 -6.25 -3.42 -12.66
C THR A 69 -6.31 -2.80 -14.05
N GLN A 70 -6.79 -1.55 -14.11
CA GLN A 70 -6.69 -0.68 -15.26
C GLN A 70 -5.53 0.28 -15.04
N CYS A 71 -4.35 -0.13 -15.51
CA CYS A 71 -3.20 0.74 -15.52
C CYS A 71 -3.29 1.77 -16.65
N GLY A 72 -2.48 2.83 -16.54
CA GLY A 72 -2.36 3.86 -17.57
C GLY A 72 -1.76 3.33 -18.87
N ILE A 73 -1.63 4.22 -19.85
CA ILE A 73 -0.99 3.87 -21.13
C ILE A 73 0.45 3.38 -20.89
N ASN A 74 0.80 2.27 -21.52
CA ASN A 74 2.10 1.60 -21.39
C ASN A 74 2.47 1.20 -19.96
N GLU A 75 1.48 0.93 -19.12
CA GLU A 75 1.67 0.35 -17.80
C GLU A 75 1.09 -1.07 -17.73
N VAL A 76 1.70 -1.91 -16.90
CA VAL A 76 1.29 -3.29 -16.63
C VAL A 76 1.05 -3.43 -15.14
N TYR A 77 -0.09 -4.04 -14.78
CA TYR A 77 -0.37 -4.37 -13.39
C TYR A 77 0.47 -5.58 -12.98
N ASN A 78 1.27 -5.41 -11.94
CA ASN A 78 2.05 -6.48 -11.32
C ASN A 78 1.54 -6.68 -9.90
N GLU A 79 1.18 -7.91 -9.54
CA GLU A 79 0.79 -8.27 -8.15
C GLU A 79 2.00 -8.24 -7.20
N CYS A 80 3.20 -8.43 -7.74
CA CYS A 80 4.49 -8.37 -7.04
C CYS A 80 5.49 -7.64 -7.94
N GLY A 81 5.27 -6.34 -8.10
CA GLY A 81 6.09 -5.46 -8.92
C GLY A 81 7.35 -4.95 -8.22
N SER A 82 8.36 -4.59 -9.03
CA SER A 82 9.63 -4.04 -8.56
C SER A 82 9.50 -2.57 -8.13
N MET A 83 10.01 -2.25 -6.94
CA MET A 83 10.12 -0.85 -6.47
C MET A 83 11.16 0.00 -7.23
N CYS A 84 11.81 -0.57 -8.26
CA CYS A 84 12.90 0.05 -9.01
C CYS A 84 12.54 0.23 -10.50
N GLU A 85 11.60 1.11 -10.79
CA GLU A 85 11.38 1.51 -12.19
C GLU A 85 12.62 2.24 -12.76
N PRO A 86 12.97 2.02 -14.03
CA PRO A 86 14.01 2.82 -14.70
C PRO A 86 13.61 4.29 -14.75
N GLN A 87 14.58 5.18 -14.58
CA GLN A 87 14.37 6.62 -14.57
C GLN A 87 15.01 7.27 -15.78
N CYS A 88 14.33 8.24 -16.40
CA CYS A 88 14.95 9.08 -17.41
C CYS A 88 15.71 10.24 -16.76
N ASN A 89 17.03 10.25 -16.88
CA ASN A 89 17.82 11.41 -16.49
C ASN A 89 17.82 12.42 -17.64
N MET A 90 16.95 13.43 -17.55
CA MET A 90 16.78 14.45 -18.59
C MET A 90 18.04 15.33 -18.79
N ILE A 91 18.87 15.49 -17.76
CA ILE A 91 20.11 16.27 -17.84
C ILE A 91 21.15 15.53 -18.68
N LEU A 92 21.30 14.22 -18.43
CA LEU A 92 22.28 13.40 -19.12
C LEU A 92 21.74 12.84 -20.44
N GLY A 93 20.42 12.77 -20.62
CA GLY A 93 19.76 12.15 -21.76
C GLY A 93 19.95 10.65 -21.80
N VAL A 94 19.94 9.99 -20.64
CA VAL A 94 20.16 8.55 -20.51
C VAL A 94 19.13 7.92 -19.57
N VAL A 95 18.76 6.69 -19.87
CA VAL A 95 17.92 5.85 -18.99
C VAL A 95 18.81 5.25 -17.91
N VAL A 96 18.47 5.52 -16.65
CA VAL A 96 19.16 4.99 -15.47
C VAL A 96 18.35 3.81 -14.94
N ARG A 97 18.99 2.64 -14.84
CA ARG A 97 18.41 1.44 -14.23
C ARG A 97 19.02 1.26 -12.84
N PRO A 98 18.24 1.41 -11.75
CA PRO A 98 18.76 1.22 -10.40
C PRO A 98 19.35 -0.19 -10.21
N GLN A 99 20.54 -0.27 -9.61
CA GLN A 99 21.16 -1.54 -9.20
C GLN A 99 20.83 -1.82 -7.73
N GLY A 100 20.78 -3.10 -7.35
CA GLY A 100 20.56 -3.49 -5.94
C GLY A 100 19.11 -3.31 -5.48
N CYS A 101 18.16 -3.64 -6.35
CA CYS A 101 16.75 -3.59 -6.02
C CYS A 101 16.39 -4.60 -4.93
N ILE A 102 15.74 -4.11 -3.88
CA ILE A 102 15.24 -4.97 -2.81
C ILE A 102 14.22 -5.95 -3.40
N THR A 103 14.23 -7.18 -2.91
CA THR A 103 13.31 -8.25 -3.36
C THR A 103 11.91 -8.10 -2.79
N VAL A 104 11.69 -7.12 -1.90
CA VAL A 104 10.37 -6.76 -1.40
C VAL A 104 9.62 -6.07 -2.54
N CYS A 105 8.52 -6.69 -2.96
CA CYS A 105 7.66 -6.20 -4.03
C CYS A 105 6.35 -5.63 -3.47
N ARG A 106 5.64 -4.86 -4.30
CA ARG A 106 4.27 -4.42 -4.01
C ARG A 106 3.38 -4.63 -5.22
N ALA A 107 2.09 -4.80 -4.97
CA ALA A 107 1.10 -4.74 -6.04
C ALA A 107 0.98 -3.31 -6.58
N GLY A 108 0.92 -3.14 -7.90
CA GLY A 108 0.77 -1.82 -8.52
C GLY A 108 0.97 -1.83 -10.04
N CYS A 109 0.80 -0.65 -10.65
CA CYS A 109 1.07 -0.43 -12.06
C CYS A 109 2.51 0.02 -12.26
N GLU A 110 3.21 -0.65 -13.17
CA GLU A 110 4.60 -0.37 -13.53
C GLU A 110 4.72 -0.11 -15.02
N CYS A 111 5.66 0.74 -15.43
CA CYS A 111 5.92 0.93 -16.84
C CYS A 111 6.28 -0.40 -17.51
N ALA A 112 5.64 -0.67 -18.65
CA ALA A 112 5.95 -1.81 -19.48
C ALA A 112 7.43 -1.80 -19.91
N ALA A 113 7.98 -2.96 -20.26
CA ALA A 113 9.35 -3.05 -20.76
C ALA A 113 9.62 -2.04 -21.90
N GLY A 114 10.78 -1.38 -21.85
CA GLY A 114 11.16 -0.34 -22.81
C GLY A 114 10.52 1.04 -22.57
N HIS A 115 9.78 1.22 -21.48
CA HIS A 115 9.17 2.50 -21.09
C HIS A 115 9.73 3.03 -19.77
N VAL A 116 9.73 4.36 -19.64
CA VAL A 116 10.18 5.10 -18.45
C VAL A 116 9.11 6.11 -18.03
N ARG A 117 8.95 6.28 -16.72
CA ARG A 117 7.96 7.20 -16.16
C ARG A 117 8.46 8.64 -16.23
N ILE A 118 7.77 9.47 -17.00
CA ILE A 118 8.05 10.91 -17.15
C ILE A 118 6.76 11.67 -16.84
N ASN A 119 6.78 12.53 -15.81
CA ASN A 119 5.61 13.30 -15.37
C ASN A 119 4.35 12.46 -15.12
N GLY A 120 4.53 11.24 -14.58
CA GLY A 120 3.43 10.33 -14.26
C GLY A 120 2.94 9.47 -15.42
N VAL A 121 3.49 9.60 -16.63
CA VAL A 121 3.12 8.80 -17.80
C VAL A 121 4.28 7.92 -18.25
N CYS A 122 4.01 6.67 -18.61
CA CYS A 122 5.01 5.76 -19.18
C CYS A 122 5.20 6.01 -20.67
N LEU A 123 6.37 6.56 -21.00
CA LEU A 123 6.77 6.90 -22.36
C LEU A 123 7.92 6.01 -22.82
N SER A 124 8.06 5.83 -24.14
CA SER A 124 9.18 5.08 -24.72
C SER A 124 10.52 5.62 -24.22
N GLU A 125 11.43 4.72 -23.86
CA GLU A 125 12.81 5.04 -23.48
C GLU A 125 13.55 5.89 -24.52
N THR A 126 13.18 5.79 -25.80
CA THR A 126 13.77 6.57 -26.90
C THR A 126 13.52 8.08 -26.79
N ILE A 127 12.49 8.49 -26.03
CA ILE A 127 12.21 9.90 -25.74
C ILE A 127 13.20 10.44 -24.71
N CYS A 128 13.89 9.56 -23.96
CA CYS A 128 14.93 9.94 -23.02
C CYS A 128 16.20 10.38 -23.77
N ARG A 129 16.20 11.63 -24.21
CA ARG A 129 17.30 12.29 -24.91
C ARG A 129 17.50 13.68 -24.33
N ARG A 130 18.71 14.24 -24.48
CA ARG A 130 18.95 15.63 -24.11
C ARG A 130 18.09 16.52 -25.01
N TYR A 131 17.41 17.49 -24.40
CA TYR A 131 16.96 18.66 -25.13
C TYR A 131 18.20 19.55 -25.30
N PHE A 132 18.59 19.77 -26.56
CA PHE A 132 19.64 20.74 -26.92
C PHE A 132 19.12 22.16 -26.76
#